data_AF-A0A7J3GWX3-F1
#
_entry.id   AF-A0A7J3GWX3-F1
#
_cell.length_a   1.000
_cell.length_b   1.000
_cell.length_c   1.000
_cell.angle_alpha   90.00
_cell.angle_beta   90.00
_cell.angle_gamma   90.00
#
_symmetry.space_group_name_H-M   'P 1'
#
loop_
_entity.id
_entity.type
_entity.pdbx_description
1 polymer ?
#
loop_
_entity_poly.entity_id
_entity_poly.type
_entity_poly.pdbx_seq_one_letter_code
_entity_poly.pdbx_strand_id
1 'polypeptide(L)'
;MIDPDWRAPGGPSETLPDLFGRSSLREKREPIRFLDPSGRAVAEPPLRDEEILELHRLMLLCRTFDRWIQRVHPLGAFSRYAPFEGQEASMVGSAKALRDVDWIVPTYREYAVFLA
;
A
#
# COMPACT_ATOMS: atom_id res chain seq x y z
N MET A 1 -31.30 -7.39 7.23
CA MET A 1 -32.18 -7.58 6.06
C MET A 1 -32.45 -6.19 5.52
N ILE A 2 -31.80 -5.82 4.42
CA ILE A 2 -31.94 -4.49 3.80
C ILE A 2 -33.24 -4.52 3.01
N ASP A 3 -34.06 -3.47 3.14
CA ASP A 3 -35.30 -3.31 2.38
C ASP A 3 -34.98 -3.31 0.86
N PRO A 4 -35.50 -4.28 0.09
CA PRO A 4 -35.22 -4.38 -1.34
C PRO A 4 -35.75 -3.19 -2.16
N ASP A 5 -36.69 -2.41 -1.61
CA ASP A 5 -37.33 -1.28 -2.28
C ASP A 5 -36.84 0.08 -1.77
N TRP A 6 -35.85 0.10 -0.86
CA TRP A 6 -35.28 1.34 -0.34
C TRP A 6 -34.61 2.16 -1.46
N ARG A 7 -35.17 3.34 -1.74
CA ARG A 7 -34.51 4.42 -2.50
C ARG A 7 -34.17 5.56 -1.55
N ALA A 8 -32.90 5.96 -1.51
CA ALA A 8 -32.47 7.12 -0.74
C ALA A 8 -33.31 8.35 -1.15
N PRO A 9 -33.90 9.10 -0.20
CA PRO A 9 -34.57 10.36 -0.52
C PRO A 9 -33.51 11.32 -1.09
N GLY A 10 -33.65 11.73 -2.35
CA GLY A 10 -32.61 12.51 -3.05
C GLY A 10 -31.47 11.67 -3.63
N GLY A 11 -31.68 10.37 -3.84
CA GLY A 11 -30.77 9.52 -4.60
C GLY A 11 -30.48 10.11 -5.99
N PRO A 12 -29.26 9.90 -6.52
CA PRO A 12 -28.74 10.66 -7.64
C PRO A 12 -29.70 10.62 -8.84
N SER A 13 -30.17 11.79 -9.29
CA SER A 13 -30.82 11.88 -10.60
C SER A 13 -29.85 11.41 -11.67
N GLU A 14 -30.36 10.85 -12.76
CA GLU A 14 -29.56 10.47 -13.96
C GLU A 14 -28.74 11.64 -14.54
N THR A 15 -28.91 12.85 -14.02
CA THR A 15 -28.31 14.11 -14.46
C THR A 15 -27.27 14.68 -13.49
N LEU A 16 -26.84 13.95 -12.45
CA LEU A 16 -25.71 14.43 -11.66
C LEU A 16 -24.50 14.66 -12.59
N PRO A 17 -23.89 15.86 -12.58
CA PRO A 17 -22.62 16.07 -13.27
C PRO A 17 -21.61 15.05 -12.74
N ASP A 18 -20.59 14.75 -13.53
CA ASP A 18 -19.53 13.83 -13.13
C ASP A 18 -18.61 14.40 -12.03
N LEU A 19 -19.20 14.80 -10.90
CA LEU A 19 -18.58 15.45 -9.74
C LEU A 19 -17.52 14.56 -9.08
N PHE A 20 -17.56 13.26 -9.36
CA PHE A 20 -16.65 12.25 -8.82
C PHE A 20 -15.80 11.56 -9.90
N GLY A 21 -15.83 12.02 -11.15
CA GLY A 21 -15.06 11.40 -12.23
C GLY A 21 -15.39 9.93 -12.47
N ARG A 22 -16.64 9.50 -12.26
CA ARG A 22 -17.12 8.12 -12.47
C ARG A 22 -16.85 7.62 -13.89
N SER A 23 -16.78 8.52 -14.88
CA SER A 23 -16.35 8.16 -16.24
C SER A 23 -14.88 7.73 -16.29
N SER A 24 -14.00 8.42 -15.56
CA SER A 24 -12.57 8.09 -15.43
C SER A 24 -12.31 6.82 -14.59
N LEU A 25 -13.22 6.44 -13.68
CA LEU A 25 -13.12 5.19 -12.91
C LEU A 25 -13.15 3.92 -13.78
N ARG A 26 -13.54 4.03 -15.06
CA ARG A 26 -13.58 2.90 -16.00
C ARG A 26 -12.35 2.82 -16.90
N GLU A 27 -11.50 3.85 -16.92
CA GLU A 27 -10.28 3.81 -17.69
C GLU A 27 -9.24 2.96 -16.96
N LYS A 28 -9.13 1.69 -17.36
CA LYS A 28 -8.05 0.82 -16.90
C LYS A 28 -6.73 1.38 -17.42
N ARG A 29 -5.93 1.95 -16.52
CA ARG A 29 -4.54 2.30 -16.81
C ARG A 29 -3.67 1.08 -16.53
N GLU A 30 -2.75 0.81 -17.46
CA GLU A 30 -1.73 -0.22 -17.23
C GLU A 30 -0.77 0.24 -16.12
N PRO A 31 -0.39 -0.66 -15.19
CA PRO A 31 0.51 -0.32 -14.11
C PRO A 31 1.93 -0.05 -14.64
N ILE A 32 2.57 1.00 -14.11
CA ILE A 32 3.99 1.25 -14.34
C ILE A 32 4.80 0.09 -13.73
N ARG A 33 5.73 -0.47 -14.49
CA ARG A 33 6.51 -1.65 -14.10
C ARG A 33 7.94 -1.55 -14.61
N PHE A 34 8.90 -1.81 -13.72
CA PHE A 34 10.33 -1.90 -14.04
C PHE A 34 10.86 -3.35 -14.04
N LEU A 35 10.20 -4.27 -13.33
CA LEU A 35 10.58 -5.69 -13.25
C LEU A 35 9.42 -6.60 -13.71
N ASP A 36 9.72 -7.65 -14.46
CA ASP A 36 8.76 -8.73 -14.75
C ASP A 36 8.53 -9.64 -13.52
N PRO A 37 7.51 -10.52 -13.52
CA PRO A 37 7.26 -11.44 -12.40
C PRO A 37 8.38 -12.43 -12.08
N SER A 38 9.36 -12.61 -12.99
CA SER A 38 10.55 -13.44 -12.74
C SER A 38 11.73 -12.64 -12.17
N GLY A 39 11.56 -11.33 -11.99
CA GLY A 39 12.58 -10.42 -11.46
C GLY A 39 13.53 -9.87 -12.51
N ARG A 40 13.26 -10.03 -13.81
CA ARG A 40 14.08 -9.41 -14.86
C ARG A 40 13.64 -7.99 -15.12
N ALA A 41 14.61 -7.09 -15.34
CA ALA A 41 14.32 -5.72 -15.73
C ALA A 41 13.64 -5.67 -17.10
N VAL A 42 12.51 -4.95 -17.17
CA VAL A 42 11.79 -4.62 -18.42
C VAL A 42 11.93 -3.15 -18.79
N ALA A 43 12.42 -2.33 -17.85
CA ALA A 43 12.80 -0.94 -18.03
C ALA A 43 13.87 -0.58 -16.99
N GLU A 44 14.65 0.46 -17.28
CA GLU A 44 15.66 0.97 -16.34
C GLU A 44 14.97 1.68 -15.16
N PRO A 45 15.18 1.23 -13.91
CA PRO A 45 14.63 1.92 -12.74
C PRO A 45 15.31 3.28 -12.55
N PRO A 46 14.58 4.32 -12.10
CA PRO A 46 15.16 5.63 -11.81
C PRO A 46 15.86 5.64 -10.44
N LEU A 47 16.69 4.64 -10.16
CA LEU A 47 17.36 4.41 -8.88
C LEU A 47 18.78 3.90 -9.11
N ARG A 48 19.70 4.26 -8.21
CA ARG A 48 21.07 3.74 -8.19
C ARG A 48 21.11 2.35 -7.53
N ASP A 49 22.11 1.56 -7.84
CA ASP A 49 22.31 0.22 -7.26
C ASP A 49 22.35 0.26 -5.73
N GLU A 50 22.96 1.28 -5.12
CA GLU A 50 23.01 1.42 -3.67
C GLU A 50 21.63 1.65 -3.06
N GLU A 51 20.77 2.44 -3.73
CA GLU A 51 19.40 2.71 -3.29
C GLU A 51 18.54 1.46 -3.41
N ILE A 52 18.72 0.68 -4.49
CA ILE A 52 18.05 -0.61 -4.66
C ILE A 52 18.44 -1.58 -3.54
N LEU A 53 19.73 -1.65 -3.19
CA LEU A 53 20.22 -2.48 -2.10
C LEU A 53 19.68 -2.03 -0.73
N GLU A 54 19.60 -0.71 -0.48
CA GLU A 54 19.00 -0.15 0.73
C GLU A 54 17.52 -0.53 0.85
N LEU A 55 16.74 -0.30 -0.21
CA LEU A 55 15.31 -0.66 -0.26
C LEU A 55 15.12 -2.16 -0.01
N HIS A 56 15.95 -3.02 -0.61
CA HIS A 56 15.89 -4.46 -0.41
C HIS A 56 16.18 -4.86 1.05
N ARG A 57 17.19 -4.25 1.69
CA ARG A 57 17.49 -4.49 3.11
C ARG A 57 16.34 -4.07 4.02
N LEU A 58 15.73 -2.92 3.75
CA LEU A 58 14.57 -2.42 4.50
C LEU A 58 13.36 -3.35 4.35
N MET A 59 13.08 -3.86 3.14
CA MET A 59 12.02 -4.84 2.94
C MET A 59 12.26 -6.13 3.74
N LEU A 60 13.50 -6.63 3.77
CA LEU A 60 13.86 -7.80 4.58
C LEU A 60 13.71 -7.55 6.08
N LEU A 61 14.11 -6.36 6.55
CA LEU A 61 13.94 -5.95 7.95
C LEU A 61 12.45 -5.93 8.32
N CYS A 62 11.63 -5.28 7.50
CA CYS A 62 10.19 -5.18 7.72
C CYS A 62 9.53 -6.57 7.74
N ARG A 63 9.87 -7.46 6.81
CA ARG A 63 9.37 -8.84 6.78
C ARG A 63 9.81 -9.66 7.99
N THR A 64 11.04 -9.45 8.44
CA THR A 64 11.57 -10.13 9.63
C THR A 64 10.83 -9.68 10.89
N PHE A 65 10.59 -8.38 11.02
CA PHE A 65 9.80 -7.80 12.09
C PHE A 65 8.36 -8.32 12.07
N ASP A 66 7.71 -8.34 10.91
CA ASP A 66 6.33 -8.84 10.75
C ASP A 66 6.20 -10.29 11.23
N ARG A 67 7.12 -11.16 10.77
CA ARG A 67 7.16 -12.57 11.16
C ARG A 67 7.49 -12.75 12.63
N TRP A 68 8.36 -11.90 13.20
CA TRP A 68 8.67 -11.94 14.62
C TRP A 68 7.45 -11.60 15.47
N ILE A 69 6.71 -10.52 15.14
CA ILE A 69 5.49 -10.17 15.86
C ILE A 69 4.47 -11.30 15.79
N GLN A 70 4.26 -11.89 14.61
CA GLN A 70 3.33 -13.00 14.45
C GLN A 70 3.70 -14.21 15.32
N ARG A 71 4.99 -14.44 15.60
CA ARG A 71 5.45 -15.52 16.50
C ARG A 71 5.21 -15.22 17.98
N VAL A 72 5.34 -13.95 18.40
CA VAL A 72 5.15 -13.56 19.81
C VAL A 72 3.69 -13.21 20.13
N HIS A 73 2.86 -12.90 19.12
CA HIS A 73 1.45 -12.54 19.29
C HIS A 73 0.65 -13.59 20.09
N PRO A 74 0.79 -14.92 19.88
CA PRO A 74 0.09 -15.92 20.67
C PRO A 74 0.44 -15.92 22.18
N LEU A 75 1.56 -15.30 22.58
CA LEU A 75 1.96 -15.21 23.99
C LEU A 75 1.17 -14.13 24.75
N GLY A 76 0.26 -13.40 24.09
CA GLY A 76 -0.52 -12.33 24.71
C GLY A 76 0.28 -11.04 24.93
N ALA A 77 1.48 -10.92 24.35
CA ALA A 77 2.31 -9.72 24.46
C ALA A 77 1.68 -8.48 23.77
N PHE A 78 0.76 -8.68 22.82
CA PHE A 78 0.07 -7.63 22.08
C PHE A 78 -1.41 -7.99 21.88
N SER A 79 -2.30 -7.00 21.94
CA SER A 79 -3.76 -7.23 21.86
C SER A 79 -4.24 -7.60 20.45
N ARG A 80 -3.79 -6.86 19.43
CA ARG A 80 -4.14 -7.08 18.01
C ARG A 80 -3.00 -6.63 17.12
N TYR A 81 -2.67 -7.43 16.12
CA TYR A 81 -1.66 -7.11 15.11
C TYR A 81 -2.17 -7.44 13.71
N ALA A 82 -1.83 -6.60 12.73
CA ALA A 82 -2.21 -6.76 11.34
C ALA A 82 -0.96 -7.09 10.50
N PRO A 83 -0.79 -8.35 10.06
CA PRO A 83 0.37 -8.77 9.27
C PRO A 83 0.45 -8.02 7.94
N PHE A 84 1.66 -7.73 7.45
CA PHE A 84 1.83 -6.97 6.20
C PHE A 84 2.78 -7.64 5.19
N GLU A 85 3.15 -8.90 5.41
CA GLU A 85 3.93 -9.67 4.44
C GLU A 85 3.32 -9.61 3.03
N GLY A 86 4.15 -9.27 2.04
CA GLY A 86 3.75 -9.03 0.65
C GLY A 86 3.43 -7.58 0.31
N GLN A 87 3.40 -6.66 1.28
CA GLN A 87 3.17 -5.22 1.08
C GLN A 87 4.38 -4.36 1.50
N GLU A 88 5.53 -4.97 1.76
CA GLU A 88 6.71 -4.26 2.26
C GLU A 88 7.21 -3.21 1.24
N ALA A 89 7.22 -3.57 -0.04
CA ALA A 89 7.71 -2.71 -1.11
C ALA A 89 6.91 -1.41 -1.25
N SER A 90 5.58 -1.46 -1.14
CA SER A 90 4.75 -0.26 -1.27
C SER A 90 4.97 0.70 -0.11
N MET A 91 5.17 0.17 1.10
CA MET A 91 5.40 1.00 2.30
C MET A 91 6.81 1.59 2.34
N VAL A 92 7.84 0.74 2.17
CA VAL A 92 9.24 1.16 2.15
C VAL A 92 9.49 2.13 1.00
N GLY A 93 9.01 1.81 -0.20
CA GLY A 93 9.19 2.66 -1.38
C GLY A 93 8.51 4.03 -1.22
N SER A 94 7.30 4.06 -0.65
CA SER A 94 6.61 5.34 -0.39
C SER A 94 7.34 6.16 0.66
N ALA A 95 7.79 5.54 1.77
CA ALA A 95 8.52 6.24 2.82
C ALA A 95 9.86 6.81 2.33
N LYS A 96 10.65 6.04 1.57
CA LYS A 96 11.93 6.49 1.03
C LYS A 96 11.83 7.54 -0.09
N ALA A 97 10.65 7.69 -0.69
CA ALA A 97 10.39 8.73 -1.68
C ALA A 97 10.05 10.09 -1.05
N LEU A 98 9.78 10.15 0.25
CA LEU A 98 9.48 11.37 0.98
C LEU A 98 10.75 12.13 1.36
N ARG A 99 10.62 13.45 1.53
CA ARG A 99 11.64 14.28 2.19
C ARG A 99 11.40 14.25 3.69
N ASP A 100 12.42 14.58 4.47
CA ASP A 100 12.35 14.61 5.95
C ASP A 100 11.26 15.54 6.52
N VAL A 101 10.80 16.51 5.74
CA VAL A 101 9.76 17.48 6.13
C VAL A 101 8.35 17.08 5.70
N ASP A 102 8.23 16.02 4.90
CA ASP A 102 6.95 15.56 4.38
C ASP A 102 6.20 14.76 5.45
N TRP A 103 4.88 14.93 5.49
CA TRP A 103 4.04 14.30 6.50
C TRP A 103 3.52 12.96 5.99
N ILE A 104 3.51 11.96 6.86
CA ILE A 104 2.85 10.68 6.61
C ILE A 104 1.68 10.49 7.57
N VAL A 105 0.55 10.04 7.03
CA VAL A 105 -0.65 9.71 7.81
C VAL A 105 -0.93 8.22 7.62
N PRO A 106 -0.30 7.35 8.42
CA PRO A 106 -0.31 5.92 8.16
C PRO A 106 -1.60 5.25 8.61
N THR A 107 -1.90 4.10 8.01
CA THR A 107 -2.94 3.18 8.48
C THR A 107 -2.41 2.20 9.53
N TYR A 108 -3.31 1.40 10.12
CA TYR A 108 -3.00 0.45 11.20
C TYR A 108 -2.03 -0.69 10.83
N ARG A 109 -1.67 -0.82 9.54
CA ARG A 109 -0.81 -1.89 9.01
C ARG A 109 0.55 -1.36 8.49
N GLU A 110 0.80 -0.06 8.60
CA GLU A 110 1.96 0.59 7.95
C GLU A 110 3.22 0.67 8.82
N TYR A 111 3.56 -0.41 9.54
CA TYR A 111 4.76 -0.44 10.38
C TYR A 111 6.06 -0.26 9.59
N ALA A 112 6.10 -0.75 8.36
CA ALA A 112 7.28 -0.65 7.49
C ALA A 112 7.65 0.80 7.14
N VAL A 113 6.69 1.73 7.20
CA VAL A 113 6.94 3.16 7.01
C VAL A 113 7.85 3.73 8.11
N PHE A 114 7.68 3.28 9.35
CA PHE A 114 8.46 3.77 10.50
C PHE A 114 9.84 3.12 10.63
N LEU A 115 10.07 2.02 9.91
CA LEU A 115 11.35 1.31 9.89
C LEU A 115 12.24 1.72 8.72
N ALA A 116 11.67 2.38 7.71
CA ALA A 116 12.33 2.86 6.49
C ALA A 116 12.91 4.27 6.66
#